data_AF-A0A495QX56-F1
#
_entry.id   AF-A0A495QX56-F1
#
_cell.length_a   1.000
_cell.length_b   1.000
_cell.length_c   1.000
_cell.angle_alpha   90.00
_cell.angle_beta   90.00
_cell.angle_gamma   90.00
#
_symmetry.space_group_name_H-M   'P 1'
#
loop_
_entity.id
_entity.type
_entity.pdbx_description
1 polymer ?
#
loop_
_entity_poly.entity_id
_entity_poly.type
_entity_poly.pdbx_seq_one_letter_code
_entity_poly.pdbx_strand_id
1 'polypeptide(L)'
;MNQSPDPPPGPRGTTEEQLTALGITPKPCPPWCTGDHFGPDPVLFAEDGFHHNGPTTVVTDSASTLYEDPADSELKLELTSWTPALATTPGPTHLRLSDGGDSVFYFTPDGARRLAAELTQLADQADAR
;
A
#
# COMPACT_ATOMS: atom_id res chain seq x y z
N MET A 1 -38.10 -1.14 10.98
CA MET A 1 -36.72 -1.01 10.47
C MET A 1 -35.91 -0.39 11.59
N ASN A 2 -35.05 -1.18 12.24
CA ASN A 2 -34.25 -0.72 13.37
C ASN A 2 -32.98 -0.12 12.79
N GLN A 3 -32.89 1.21 12.71
CA GLN A 3 -31.65 1.87 12.31
C GLN A 3 -30.68 1.71 13.48
N SER A 4 -29.50 1.13 13.22
CA SER A 4 -28.39 1.22 14.17
C SER A 4 -28.09 2.70 14.40
N PRO A 5 -27.96 3.16 15.66
CA PRO A 5 -27.56 4.53 15.91
C PRO A 5 -26.20 4.79 15.27
N ASP A 6 -26.05 5.97 14.67
CA ASP A 6 -24.75 6.43 14.20
C ASP A 6 -23.74 6.36 15.36
N PRO A 7 -22.51 5.86 15.12
CA PRO A 7 -21.49 5.88 16.15
C PRO A 7 -21.26 7.33 16.61
N PRO A 8 -21.02 7.56 17.90
CA PRO A 8 -20.76 8.91 18.40
C PRO A 8 -19.58 9.53 17.63
N PRO A 9 -19.60 10.84 17.38
CA PRO A 9 -18.48 11.50 16.73
C PRO A 9 -17.23 11.23 17.56
N GLY A 10 -16.23 10.62 16.93
CA GLY A 10 -14.94 10.34 17.54
C GLY A 10 -14.27 11.62 18.05
N PRO A 11 -13.27 11.49 18.94
CA PRO A 11 -12.53 12.64 19.47
C PRO A 11 -11.97 13.48 18.32
N ARG A 12 -12.27 14.78 18.30
CA ARG A 12 -11.69 15.74 17.34
C ARG A 12 -10.30 16.12 17.83
N GLY A 13 -9.31 16.10 16.94
CA GLY A 13 -7.92 16.42 17.22
C GLY A 13 -6.99 15.84 16.17
N THR A 14 -5.73 16.25 16.20
CA THR A 14 -4.67 15.66 15.36
C THR A 14 -4.54 14.15 15.66
N THR A 15 -3.93 13.39 14.74
CA THR A 15 -3.60 11.98 14.93
C THR A 15 -2.94 11.70 16.29
N GLU A 16 -1.98 12.54 16.71
CA GLU A 16 -1.25 12.38 17.98
C GLU A 16 -2.17 12.52 19.20
N GLU A 17 -3.07 13.50 19.18
CA GLU A 17 -4.05 13.71 20.25
C GLU A 17 -5.02 12.53 20.36
N GLN A 18 -5.46 11.97 19.22
CA GLN A 18 -6.34 10.82 19.19
C GLN A 18 -5.67 9.54 19.69
N LEU A 19 -4.43 9.26 19.25
CA LEU A 19 -3.66 8.12 19.76
C LEU A 19 -3.45 8.22 21.27
N THR A 20 -3.16 9.44 21.77
CA THR A 20 -3.04 9.71 23.21
C THR A 20 -4.35 9.47 23.95
N ALA A 21 -5.48 9.97 23.42
CA ALA A 21 -6.80 9.77 24.01
C ALA A 21 -7.21 8.28 24.07
N LEU A 22 -6.77 7.49 23.10
CA LEU A 22 -6.96 6.04 23.08
C LEU A 22 -5.97 5.27 23.96
N GLY A 23 -4.93 5.93 24.51
CA GLY A 23 -3.87 5.28 25.25
C GLY A 23 -3.03 4.33 24.38
N ILE A 24 -2.93 4.60 23.09
CA ILE A 24 -2.25 3.74 22.11
C ILE A 24 -0.88 4.31 21.78
N THR A 25 0.13 3.45 21.79
CA THR A 25 1.45 3.74 21.24
C THR A 25 1.70 2.80 20.06
N PRO A 26 1.69 3.30 18.82
CA PRO A 26 2.00 2.47 17.65
C PRO A 26 3.37 1.82 17.76
N LYS A 27 3.49 0.61 17.21
CA LYS A 27 4.81 -0.03 17.10
C LYS A 27 5.67 0.73 16.09
N PRO A 28 7.01 0.71 16.25
CA PRO A 28 7.90 1.36 15.30
C PRO A 28 7.67 0.87 13.87
N CYS A 29 7.75 1.79 12.92
CA CYS A 29 7.64 1.46 11.50
C CYS A 29 8.81 0.57 11.06
N PRO A 30 8.63 -0.29 10.04
CA PRO A 30 9.74 -0.94 9.38
C PRO A 30 10.78 0.08 8.89
N PRO A 31 12.08 -0.25 8.84
CA PRO A 31 13.14 0.73 8.53
C PRO A 31 13.09 1.27 7.08
N TRP A 32 12.40 0.57 6.18
CA TRP A 32 12.17 1.01 4.80
C TRP A 32 10.93 1.89 4.65
N CYS A 33 10.14 2.05 5.70
CA CYS A 33 8.88 2.76 5.64
C CYS A 33 9.13 4.26 5.46
N THR A 34 8.49 4.85 4.44
CA THR A 34 8.63 6.25 4.09
C THR A 34 7.24 6.86 3.95
N GLY A 35 6.93 7.86 4.78
CA GLY A 35 5.70 8.62 4.67
C GLY A 35 4.96 8.77 5.99
N ASP A 36 3.89 9.55 5.93
CA ASP A 36 2.93 9.68 7.02
C ASP A 36 1.86 8.59 6.88
N HIS A 37 1.57 7.89 7.97
CA HIS A 37 0.58 6.83 8.02
C HIS A 37 -0.83 7.37 8.19
N PHE A 38 -0.91 8.58 8.74
CA PHE A 38 -2.15 9.17 9.16
C PHE A 38 -2.29 10.50 8.43
N GLY A 39 -3.51 10.83 8.03
CA GLY A 39 -3.78 12.15 7.48
C GLY A 39 -3.69 13.24 8.55
N PRO A 40 -4.00 14.49 8.20
CA PRO A 40 -4.05 15.58 9.16
C PRO A 40 -5.09 15.36 10.27
N ASP A 41 -6.23 14.72 9.96
CA ASP A 41 -7.34 14.54 10.89
C ASP A 41 -8.08 13.21 10.67
N PRO A 42 -7.44 12.04 10.89
CA PRO A 42 -8.17 10.77 10.86
C PRO A 42 -9.20 10.72 12.00
N VAL A 43 -10.13 9.77 11.96
CA VAL A 43 -10.87 9.33 13.15
C VAL A 43 -10.36 7.94 13.44
N LEU A 44 -9.72 7.76 14.60
CA LEU A 44 -9.05 6.52 14.96
C LEU A 44 -9.85 5.69 15.98
N PHE A 45 -9.88 4.38 15.74
CA PHE A 45 -10.30 3.33 16.65
C PHE A 45 -9.14 2.37 16.92
N ALA A 46 -9.13 1.70 18.07
CA ALA A 46 -8.01 0.84 18.45
C ALA A 46 -7.79 -0.33 17.49
N GLU A 47 -8.88 -0.80 16.89
CA GLU A 47 -8.99 -1.84 15.87
C GLU A 47 -8.64 -1.36 14.46
N ASP A 48 -8.38 -0.06 14.25
CA ASP A 48 -8.01 0.44 12.93
C ASP A 48 -6.64 -0.09 12.53
N GLY A 49 -6.59 -0.62 11.31
CA GLY A 49 -5.34 -0.97 10.68
C GLY A 49 -4.85 0.11 9.71
N PHE A 50 -3.56 0.07 9.39
CA PHE A 50 -2.94 1.01 8.47
C PHE A 50 -1.83 0.37 7.65
N HIS A 51 -1.57 0.95 6.48
CA HIS A 51 -0.48 0.54 5.60
C HIS A 51 0.82 1.28 5.95
N HIS A 52 1.89 0.51 6.04
CA HIS A 52 3.24 1.01 5.86
C HIS A 52 3.56 0.99 4.37
N ASN A 53 3.94 2.13 3.81
CA ASN A 53 4.38 2.25 2.43
C ASN A 53 5.85 2.65 2.41
N GLY A 54 6.59 2.12 1.46
CA GLY A 54 8.02 2.36 1.30
C GLY A 54 8.33 3.02 -0.04
N PRO A 55 9.58 2.87 -0.49
CA PRO A 55 10.01 3.30 -1.81
C PRO A 55 9.05 2.83 -2.90
N THR A 56 8.75 3.77 -3.79
CA THR A 56 7.96 3.57 -4.99
C THR A 56 8.86 3.67 -6.21
N THR A 57 8.64 2.80 -7.19
CA THR A 57 9.18 2.92 -8.54
C THR A 57 8.02 2.90 -9.53
N VAL A 58 8.08 3.76 -10.54
CA VAL A 58 7.12 3.77 -11.66
C VAL A 58 7.87 3.26 -12.88
N VAL A 59 7.32 2.24 -13.53
CA VAL A 59 7.79 1.72 -14.80
C VAL A 59 6.82 2.22 -15.86
N THR A 60 7.32 3.04 -16.78
CA THR A 60 6.56 3.54 -17.91
C THR A 60 7.00 2.80 -19.17
N ASP A 61 6.06 2.23 -19.92
CA ASP A 61 6.33 1.71 -21.25
C ASP A 61 5.94 2.75 -22.31
N SER A 62 6.80 2.91 -23.32
CA SER A 62 6.54 3.75 -24.49
C SER A 62 5.82 3.02 -25.62
N ALA A 63 5.55 1.71 -25.47
CA ALA A 63 4.79 0.90 -26.42
C ALA A 63 3.26 1.18 -26.38
N SER A 64 2.88 2.46 -26.27
CA SER A 64 1.51 2.98 -26.18
C SER A 64 0.68 2.76 -27.46
N THR A 65 1.09 1.90 -28.39
CA THR A 65 0.29 1.61 -29.59
C THR A 65 -0.84 0.60 -29.34
N LEU A 66 -0.87 -0.03 -28.15
CA LEU A 66 -1.94 -0.94 -27.73
C LEU A 66 -2.96 -0.30 -26.78
N TYR A 67 -2.66 0.89 -26.23
CA TYR A 67 -3.51 1.60 -25.26
C TYR A 67 -3.76 3.03 -25.75
N GLU A 68 -5.01 3.49 -25.67
CA GLU A 68 -5.41 4.82 -26.20
C GLU A 68 -4.87 5.99 -25.35
N ASP A 69 -4.50 5.74 -24.07
CA ASP A 69 -3.95 6.73 -23.14
C ASP A 69 -2.56 6.29 -22.61
N PRO A 70 -1.51 7.12 -22.72
CA PRO A 70 -0.21 6.86 -22.12
C PRO A 70 -0.23 6.70 -20.59
N ALA A 71 -1.20 7.29 -19.89
CA ALA A 71 -1.38 7.13 -18.44
C ALA A 71 -1.77 5.70 -18.05
N ASP A 72 -2.41 4.95 -18.96
CA ASP A 72 -2.73 3.52 -18.78
C ASP A 72 -1.50 2.61 -18.93
N SER A 73 -0.32 3.19 -19.20
CA SER A 73 0.94 2.47 -19.41
C SER A 73 1.90 2.58 -18.22
N GLU A 74 1.45 3.09 -17.06
CA GLU A 74 2.26 3.20 -15.84
C GLU A 74 2.04 2.03 -14.89
N LEU A 75 3.11 1.27 -14.61
CA LEU A 75 3.13 0.27 -13.55
C LEU A 75 3.85 0.83 -12.32
N LYS A 76 3.11 0.99 -11.22
CA LYS A 76 3.65 1.38 -9.92
C LYS A 76 4.01 0.15 -9.10
N LEU A 77 5.27 0.11 -8.65
CA LEU A 77 5.83 -0.89 -7.74
C LEU A 77 6.16 -0.22 -6.40
N GLU A 78 5.64 -0.75 -5.29
CA GLU A 78 5.82 -0.17 -3.96
C GLU A 78 6.08 -1.25 -2.89
N LEU A 79 6.96 -1.00 -1.94
CA LEU A 79 7.04 -1.83 -0.73
C LEU A 79 5.88 -1.51 0.20
N THR A 80 5.20 -2.54 0.70
CA THR A 80 4.08 -2.35 1.62
C THR A 80 4.02 -3.40 2.72
N SER A 81 3.42 -3.04 3.84
CA SER A 81 3.06 -3.94 4.93
C SER A 81 1.79 -3.46 5.60
N TRP A 82 0.92 -4.38 6.01
CA TRP A 82 -0.29 -4.06 6.76
C TRP A 82 -0.08 -4.25 8.25
N THR A 83 -0.50 -3.28 9.05
CA THR A 83 -0.63 -3.39 10.51
C THR A 83 -2.11 -3.49 10.84
N PRO A 84 -2.61 -4.63 11.38
CA PRO A 84 -4.05 -4.89 11.48
C PRO A 84 -4.76 -4.13 12.60
N ALA A 85 -4.03 -3.58 13.57
CA ALA A 85 -4.56 -2.74 14.63
C ALA A 85 -3.46 -1.80 15.15
N LEU A 86 -3.82 -0.59 15.58
CA LEU A 86 -2.87 0.50 15.88
C LEU A 86 -1.72 0.13 16.83
N ALA A 87 -1.96 -0.75 17.81
CA ALA A 87 -0.96 -1.17 18.81
C ALA A 87 -0.16 -2.45 18.44
N THR A 88 -0.40 -3.01 17.25
CA THR A 88 0.20 -4.29 16.83
C THR A 88 1.46 -4.09 15.99
N THR A 89 2.22 -5.17 15.81
CA THR A 89 3.40 -5.16 14.94
C THR A 89 2.99 -5.20 13.48
N PRO A 90 3.74 -4.53 12.59
CA PRO A 90 3.57 -4.69 11.15
C PRO A 90 3.63 -6.17 10.74
N GLY A 91 2.76 -6.55 9.81
CA GLY A 91 2.80 -7.86 9.18
C GLY A 91 4.03 -8.07 8.28
N PRO A 92 4.03 -9.16 7.50
CA PRO A 92 5.09 -9.40 6.53
C PRO A 92 5.15 -8.32 5.44
N THR A 93 6.37 -7.99 5.00
CA THR A 93 6.59 -7.09 3.86
C THR A 93 6.18 -7.77 2.55
N HIS A 94 5.48 -7.00 1.71
CA HIS A 94 5.07 -7.36 0.37
C HIS A 94 5.52 -6.31 -0.64
N LEU A 95 5.56 -6.69 -1.91
CA LEU A 95 5.62 -5.76 -3.03
C LEU A 95 4.20 -5.61 -3.58
N ARG A 96 3.72 -4.36 -3.66
CA ARG A 96 2.47 -4.00 -4.33
C ARG A 96 2.79 -3.58 -5.76
N LEU A 97 2.15 -4.23 -6.73
CA LEU A 97 2.13 -3.82 -8.13
C LEU A 97 0.73 -3.30 -8.46
N SER A 98 0.64 -2.12 -9.06
CA SER A 98 -0.62 -1.52 -9.51
C SER A 98 -0.44 -0.77 -10.84
N ASP A 99 -1.45 -0.76 -11.69
CA ASP A 99 -1.44 -0.19 -13.04
C ASP A 99 -2.04 1.22 -13.13
N GLY A 100 -2.09 1.96 -12.02
CA GLY A 100 -2.74 3.26 -11.94
C GLY A 100 -4.29 3.20 -11.95
N GLY A 101 -4.86 2.05 -12.32
CA GLY A 101 -6.27 1.72 -12.19
C GLY A 101 -6.59 0.94 -10.90
N ASP A 102 -7.62 0.09 -10.98
CA ASP A 102 -8.12 -0.69 -9.84
C ASP A 102 -7.36 -2.00 -9.60
N SER A 103 -6.43 -2.39 -10.50
CA SER A 103 -5.71 -3.66 -10.38
C SER A 103 -4.59 -3.54 -9.36
N VAL A 104 -4.64 -4.37 -8.31
CA VAL A 104 -3.59 -4.42 -7.29
C VAL A 104 -3.18 -5.87 -7.03
N PHE A 105 -1.88 -6.15 -7.18
CA PHE A 105 -1.29 -7.44 -6.89
C PHE A 105 -0.27 -7.33 -5.75
N TYR A 106 -0.28 -8.30 -4.86
CA TYR A 106 0.66 -8.39 -3.74
C TYR A 106 1.55 -9.61 -3.90
N PHE A 107 2.86 -9.40 -3.79
CA PHE A 107 3.85 -10.46 -3.86
C PHE A 107 4.68 -10.50 -2.59
N THR A 108 5.00 -11.70 -2.12
CA THR A 108 6.14 -11.84 -1.20
C THR A 108 7.44 -11.49 -1.94
N PRO A 109 8.53 -11.15 -1.24
CA PRO A 109 9.82 -10.88 -1.88
C PRO A 109 10.28 -12.00 -2.82
N ASP A 110 10.09 -13.27 -2.43
CA ASP A 110 10.43 -14.42 -3.28
C ASP A 110 9.47 -14.59 -4.46
N GLY A 111 8.18 -14.29 -4.28
CA GLY A 111 7.22 -14.26 -5.37
C GLY A 111 7.57 -13.21 -6.43
N ALA A 112 7.97 -12.01 -5.99
CA ALA A 112 8.39 -10.94 -6.88
C ALA A 112 9.68 -11.28 -7.65
N ARG A 113 10.67 -11.91 -6.99
CA ARG A 113 11.89 -12.40 -7.66
C ARG A 113 11.58 -13.42 -8.74
N ARG A 114 10.66 -14.36 -8.48
CA ARG A 114 10.22 -15.35 -9.47
C ARG A 114 9.53 -14.66 -10.65
N LEU A 115 8.59 -13.75 -10.39
CA LEU A 115 7.94 -12.97 -11.44
C LEU A 115 8.95 -12.22 -12.32
N ALA A 116 9.93 -11.55 -11.70
CA ALA A 116 10.98 -10.84 -12.43
C ALA A 116 11.79 -11.79 -13.34
N ALA A 117 12.13 -12.99 -12.85
CA ALA A 117 12.84 -13.99 -13.65
C ALA A 117 12.03 -14.47 -14.86
N GLU A 118 10.73 -14.71 -14.70
CA GLU A 118 9.84 -15.08 -15.81
C GLU A 118 9.70 -13.96 -16.83
N LEU A 119 9.56 -12.71 -16.38
CA LEU A 119 9.51 -11.54 -17.26
C LEU A 119 10.79 -11.39 -18.08
N THR A 120 11.96 -11.57 -17.47
CA THR A 120 13.24 -11.57 -18.18
C THR A 120 13.30 -12.66 -19.24
N GLN A 121 12.90 -13.90 -18.91
CA GLN A 121 12.90 -15.01 -19.88
C GLN A 121 11.97 -14.73 -21.07
N LEU A 122 10.78 -14.16 -20.83
CA LEU A 122 9.85 -13.80 -21.89
C LEU A 122 10.39 -12.69 -22.79
N ALA A 123 11.07 -11.69 -22.21
CA ALA A 123 11.74 -10.63 -22.97
C ALA A 123 12.83 -11.21 -23.88
N ASP A 124 13.71 -12.06 -23.35
CA ASP A 124 14.76 -12.72 -24.14
C ASP A 124 14.19 -13.55 -25.31
N GLN A 125 13.04 -14.20 -25.12
CA GLN A 125 12.34 -14.93 -26.17
C GLN A 125 11.71 -14.03 -27.23
N ALA A 126 11.26 -12.84 -26.86
CA ALA A 126 10.70 -11.86 -27.79
C ALA A 126 11.79 -11.28 -28.70
N ASP A 127 12.98 -11.00 -28.16
CA ASP A 127 14.12 -10.45 -28.89
C ASP A 127 14.79 -11.46 -29.84
N ALA A 128 14.63 -12.76 -29.60
CA ALA A 128 15.21 -13.82 -30.43
C ALA A 128 14.50 -14.03 -31.79
N ARG A 129 13.54 -13.15 -32.16
CA ARG A 129 12.75 -13.21 -33.40
C ARG A 129 13.22 -12.19 -34.44
#